data_AF-A0A933I690-F1
#
_entry.id   AF-A0A933I690-F1
#
_cell.length_a   1.000
_cell.length_b   1.000
_cell.length_c   1.000
_cell.angle_alpha   90.00
_cell.angle_beta   90.00
_cell.angle_gamma   90.00
#
_symmetry.space_group_name_H-M   'P 1'
#
loop_
_entity.id
_entity.type
_entity.pdbx_description
1 polymer ?
#
loop_
_entity_poly.entity_id
_entity_poly.type
_entity_poly.pdbx_seq_one_letter_code
_entity_poly.pdbx_strand_id
1 'polypeptide(L)'
;MGHSDATYKQALDGKNAGARGISHIFNAMRQFHHREPGLAGFGLLDKEIYIEVIADGIHLSPDVLRFTFKVKPHDRIILVSDSIKGAKDKKGAIYTKKGVLAGSSISLADAVRNLKNLGIPEAEALESAVKIPSKYLTA
;
A
#
# COMPACT_ATOMS: atom_id res chain seq x y z
N MET A 1 1.05 5.95 9.50
CA MET A 1 2.19 6.79 9.05
C MET A 1 2.13 6.90 7.55
N GLY A 2 2.26 8.09 6.98
CA GLY A 2 2.19 8.31 5.52
C GLY A 2 2.54 9.76 5.23
N HIS A 3 2.63 10.15 3.96
CA HIS A 3 2.95 11.53 3.55
C HIS A 3 4.18 12.09 4.29
N SER A 4 5.26 11.31 4.35
CA SER A 4 6.38 11.57 5.25
C SER A 4 7.72 11.27 4.59
N ASP A 5 8.67 12.16 4.81
CA ASP A 5 10.08 11.97 4.46
C ASP A 5 10.88 11.36 5.64
N ALA A 6 10.30 10.41 6.39
CA ALA A 6 10.98 9.80 7.54
C ALA A 6 12.14 8.88 7.12
N THR A 7 13.23 8.88 7.89
CA THR A 7 14.25 7.81 7.85
C THR A 7 13.69 6.51 8.38
N TYR A 8 14.36 5.38 8.11
CA TYR A 8 14.03 4.10 8.71
C TYR A 8 14.00 4.18 10.24
N LYS A 9 15.01 4.84 10.84
CA LYS A 9 15.07 5.03 12.30
C LYS A 9 13.87 5.83 12.81
N GLN A 10 13.49 6.92 12.14
CA GLN A 10 12.32 7.70 12.53
C GLN A 10 11.01 6.90 12.39
N ALA A 11 10.91 6.04 11.38
CA ALA A 11 9.76 5.16 11.20
C ALA A 11 9.66 4.12 12.33
N LEU A 12 10.81 3.54 12.75
CA LEU A 12 10.89 2.67 13.93
C LEU A 12 10.50 3.42 15.22
N ASP A 13 11.02 4.62 15.42
CA ASP A 13 10.65 5.48 16.55
C ASP A 13 9.13 5.77 16.55
N GLY A 14 8.53 5.97 15.37
CA GLY A 14 7.08 6.10 15.20
C GLY A 14 6.29 4.84 15.57
N LYS A 15 6.77 3.65 15.22
CA LYS A 15 6.17 2.36 15.66
C LYS A 15 6.24 2.22 17.18
N ASN A 16 7.40 2.53 17.77
CA ASN A 16 7.60 2.48 19.23
C ASN A 16 6.70 3.47 19.97
N ALA A 17 6.39 4.62 19.34
CA ALA A 17 5.44 5.60 19.85
C ALA A 17 3.96 5.19 19.68
N GLY A 18 3.68 4.04 19.06
CA GLY A 18 2.32 3.49 18.97
C GLY A 18 1.77 3.38 17.55
N ALA A 19 2.48 3.81 16.51
CA ALA A 19 2.02 3.62 15.14
C ALA A 19 1.90 2.11 14.81
N ARG A 20 0.82 1.74 14.11
CA ARG A 20 0.54 0.35 13.70
C ARG A 20 0.39 0.14 12.21
N GLY A 21 0.29 1.20 11.41
CA GLY A 21 0.05 1.10 9.98
C GLY A 21 0.82 2.14 9.16
N ILE A 22 1.09 1.81 7.91
CA ILE A 22 1.65 2.71 6.90
C ILE A 22 0.65 2.86 5.75
N SER A 23 0.29 4.11 5.43
CA SER A 23 -0.71 4.44 4.42
C SER A 23 -0.11 4.40 3.02
N HIS A 24 -0.82 3.78 2.07
CA HIS A 24 -0.49 3.62 0.64
C HIS A 24 1.02 3.59 0.34
N ILE A 25 1.68 2.50 0.74
CA ILE A 25 3.15 2.34 0.72
C ILE A 25 3.78 2.81 -0.61
N PHE A 26 4.98 3.40 -0.52
CA PHE A 26 5.73 4.09 -1.59
C PHE A 26 5.16 5.46 -2.04
N ASN A 27 3.85 5.69 -1.94
CA ASN A 27 3.23 6.90 -2.44
C ASN A 27 3.38 8.05 -1.43
N ALA A 28 3.85 9.22 -1.89
CA ALA A 28 4.13 10.40 -1.07
C ALA A 28 5.09 10.12 0.10
N MET A 29 6.13 9.32 -0.13
CA MET A 29 7.16 8.99 0.85
C MET A 29 8.55 9.31 0.30
N ARG A 30 9.54 9.35 1.21
CA ARG A 30 10.94 9.26 0.81
C ARG A 30 11.17 8.09 -0.16
N GLN A 31 12.01 8.31 -1.18
CA GLN A 31 12.42 7.24 -2.09
C GLN A 31 13.21 6.15 -1.35
N PHE A 32 12.93 4.89 -1.67
CA PHE A 32 13.71 3.76 -1.16
C PHE A 32 15.15 3.84 -1.67
N HIS A 33 16.13 3.89 -0.77
CA HIS A 33 17.55 3.85 -1.10
C HIS A 33 18.24 2.72 -0.34
N HIS A 34 19.17 2.01 -0.99
CA HIS A 34 19.80 0.81 -0.41
C HIS A 34 20.53 1.03 0.93
N ARG A 35 21.04 2.24 1.20
CA ARG A 35 21.62 2.64 2.51
C ARG A 35 20.65 3.28 3.49
N GLU A 36 19.53 3.80 3.00
CA GLU A 36 18.53 4.49 3.81
C GLU A 36 17.16 4.18 3.22
N PRO A 37 16.56 3.05 3.62
CA PRO A 37 15.33 2.54 3.01
C PRO A 37 14.09 3.37 3.34
N GLY A 38 14.18 4.30 4.31
CA GLY A 38 13.09 5.20 4.68
C GLY A 38 11.84 4.48 5.19
N LEU A 39 10.72 5.21 5.19
CA LEU A 39 9.43 4.70 5.66
C LEU A 39 8.93 3.48 4.86
N ALA A 40 9.09 3.49 3.52
CA ALA A 40 8.62 2.39 2.68
C ALA A 40 9.40 1.09 2.96
N GLY A 41 10.74 1.16 3.05
CA GLY A 41 11.50 -0.04 3.36
C GLY A 41 11.34 -0.49 4.82
N PHE A 42 11.12 0.41 5.77
CA PHE A 42 10.65 0.03 7.10
C PHE A 42 9.33 -0.75 7.05
N GLY A 43 8.36 -0.26 6.29
CA GLY A 43 7.06 -0.92 6.13
C GLY A 43 7.15 -2.33 5.55
N LEU A 44 8.04 -2.56 4.60
CA LEU A 44 8.27 -3.88 4.00
C LEU A 44 8.99 -4.85 4.96
N LEU A 45 9.99 -4.36 5.69
CA LEU A 45 10.89 -5.21 6.48
C LEU A 45 10.37 -5.52 7.88
N ASP A 46 9.63 -4.61 8.50
CA ASP A 46 9.03 -4.84 9.81
C ASP A 46 7.88 -5.85 9.70
N LYS A 47 7.93 -6.95 10.45
CA LYS A 47 6.94 -8.04 10.32
C LYS A 47 5.61 -7.77 11.04
N GLU A 48 5.53 -6.74 11.87
CA GLU A 48 4.37 -6.50 12.73
C GLU A 48 3.50 -5.35 12.24
N ILE A 49 4.10 -4.33 11.63
CA ILE A 49 3.35 -3.16 11.15
C ILE A 49 2.47 -3.53 9.96
N TYR A 50 1.29 -2.93 9.84
CA TYR A 50 0.45 -3.07 8.67
C TYR A 50 0.88 -2.11 7.55
N ILE A 51 0.69 -2.50 6.30
CA ILE A 51 0.89 -1.62 5.14
C ILE A 51 -0.38 -1.60 4.30
N GLU A 52 -0.75 -0.41 3.83
CA GLU A 52 -1.81 -0.23 2.85
C GLU A 52 -1.24 -0.23 1.44
N VAL A 53 -1.91 -0.90 0.50
CA VAL A 53 -1.50 -1.05 -0.90
C VAL A 53 -2.66 -0.67 -1.82
N ILE A 54 -2.37 0.20 -2.80
CA ILE A 54 -3.27 0.51 -3.92
C ILE A 54 -2.87 -0.37 -5.10
N ALA A 55 -3.67 -1.39 -5.41
CA ALA A 55 -3.37 -2.37 -6.46
C ALA A 55 -4.04 -2.05 -7.80
N ASP A 56 -3.83 -0.85 -8.33
CA ASP A 56 -4.33 -0.43 -9.66
C ASP A 56 -3.32 -0.66 -10.79
N GLY A 57 -2.10 -1.10 -10.47
CA GLY A 57 -1.01 -1.31 -11.41
C GLY A 57 -0.32 -0.02 -11.88
N ILE A 58 -0.68 1.13 -11.32
CA ILE A 58 -0.13 2.45 -11.68
C ILE A 58 0.53 3.12 -10.47
N HIS A 59 -0.12 3.12 -9.29
CA HIS A 59 0.49 3.59 -8.05
C HIS A 59 1.74 2.77 -7.72
N LEU A 60 1.64 1.45 -7.91
CA LEU A 60 2.78 0.52 -7.91
C LEU A 60 2.79 -0.22 -9.25
N SER A 61 3.97 -0.40 -9.82
CA SER A 61 4.11 -1.26 -10.99
C SER A 61 3.77 -2.71 -10.64
N PRO A 62 3.37 -3.54 -11.64
CA PRO A 62 3.16 -4.98 -11.44
C PRO A 62 4.29 -5.70 -10.69
N ASP A 63 5.54 -5.33 -10.96
CA ASP A 63 6.70 -5.96 -10.32
C ASP A 63 6.86 -5.53 -8.86
N VAL A 64 6.57 -4.27 -8.54
CA VAL A 64 6.58 -3.78 -7.15
C VAL A 64 5.42 -4.38 -6.36
N LEU A 65 4.26 -4.59 -6.97
CA LEU A 65 3.15 -5.32 -6.35
C LEU A 65 3.56 -6.76 -6.01
N ARG A 66 4.10 -7.50 -6.98
CA ARG A 66 4.62 -8.87 -6.74
C ARG A 66 5.70 -8.89 -5.67
N PHE A 67 6.64 -7.96 -5.70
CA PHE A 67 7.69 -7.84 -4.70
C PHE A 67 7.12 -7.57 -3.29
N THR A 68 6.14 -6.67 -3.18
CA THR A 68 5.50 -6.32 -1.91
C THR A 68 4.82 -7.53 -1.28
N PHE A 69 4.01 -8.27 -2.06
CA PHE A 69 3.33 -9.48 -1.59
C PHE A 69 4.28 -10.65 -1.32
N LYS A 70 5.47 -10.66 -1.93
CA LYS A 70 6.51 -11.66 -1.65
C LYS A 70 7.29 -11.38 -0.36
N VAL A 71 7.55 -10.12 -0.05
CA VAL A 71 8.42 -9.73 1.07
C VAL A 71 7.63 -9.51 2.35
N LYS A 72 6.49 -8.83 2.27
CA LYS A 72 5.68 -8.51 3.44
C LYS A 72 4.88 -9.74 3.87
N PRO A 73 4.79 -10.06 5.18
CA PRO A 73 3.85 -11.06 5.66
C PRO A 73 2.43 -10.75 5.17
N HIS A 74 1.81 -11.72 4.51
CA HIS A 74 0.51 -11.54 3.88
C HIS A 74 -0.54 -10.98 4.86
N ASP A 75 -0.54 -11.46 6.11
CA ASP A 75 -1.45 -11.05 7.19
C ASP A 75 -1.23 -9.62 7.73
N ARG A 76 -0.35 -8.86 7.07
CA ARG A 76 -0.04 -7.44 7.33
C ARG A 76 -0.19 -6.54 6.11
N ILE A 77 -0.76 -7.04 5.02
CA ILE A 77 -1.08 -6.25 3.82
C ILE A 77 -2.57 -5.94 3.78
N ILE A 78 -2.91 -4.65 3.76
CA ILE A 78 -4.27 -4.13 3.62
C ILE A 78 -4.43 -3.57 2.22
N LEU A 79 -5.45 -4.01 1.49
CA LEU A 79 -5.84 -3.38 0.23
C LEU A 79 -6.71 -2.16 0.50
N VAL A 80 -6.35 -1.06 -0.15
CA VAL A 80 -7.15 0.17 -0.18
C VAL A 80 -7.40 0.57 -1.63
N SER A 81 -8.54 1.18 -1.89
CA SER A 81 -8.78 1.77 -3.21
C SER A 81 -8.09 3.10 -3.37
N ASP A 82 -8.03 3.91 -2.30
CA ASP A 82 -7.74 5.35 -2.37
C ASP A 82 -8.56 6.05 -3.48
N SER A 83 -9.81 5.60 -3.65
CA SER A 83 -10.67 6.04 -4.74
C SER A 83 -11.29 7.39 -4.42
N ILE A 84 -11.26 8.33 -5.37
CA ILE A 84 -11.88 9.65 -5.20
C ILE A 84 -13.28 9.72 -5.84
N LYS A 85 -14.17 10.55 -5.25
CA LYS A 85 -15.54 10.75 -5.74
C LYS A 85 -15.52 11.33 -7.17
N GLY A 86 -16.38 10.80 -8.05
CA GLY A 86 -16.52 11.27 -9.43
C GLY A 86 -15.48 10.74 -10.42
N ALA A 87 -14.58 9.85 -9.96
CA ALA A 87 -13.57 9.24 -10.82
C ALA A 87 -14.06 8.00 -11.60
N LYS A 88 -15.33 7.60 -11.47
CA LYS A 88 -15.88 6.37 -12.09
C LYS A 88 -15.69 6.29 -13.60
N ASP A 89 -15.64 7.42 -14.28
CA ASP A 89 -15.48 7.50 -15.74
C ASP A 89 -14.00 7.48 -16.18
N LYS A 90 -13.06 7.60 -15.24
CA LYS A 90 -11.63 7.46 -15.48
C LYS A 90 -11.20 6.06 -15.08
N LYS A 91 -10.40 5.36 -15.88
CA LYS A 91 -9.91 4.03 -15.53
C LYS A 91 -8.54 4.13 -14.83
N GLY A 92 -8.45 3.66 -13.59
CA GLY A 92 -7.19 3.54 -12.86
C GLY A 92 -6.80 4.81 -12.08
N ALA A 93 -5.56 5.24 -12.26
CA ALA A 93 -4.97 6.39 -11.58
C ALA A 93 -5.59 7.73 -11.98
N ILE A 94 -5.71 8.63 -11.01
CA ILE A 94 -6.18 10.00 -11.23
C ILE A 94 -5.02 10.97 -11.10
N TYR A 95 -4.90 11.89 -12.04
CA TYR A 95 -3.85 12.91 -12.03
C TYR A 95 -4.45 14.32 -11.87
N THR A 96 -3.74 15.17 -11.14
CA THR A 96 -3.99 16.61 -11.12
C THR A 96 -3.68 17.24 -12.49
N LYS A 97 -4.11 18.48 -12.71
CA LYS A 97 -3.73 19.25 -13.91
C LYS A 97 -2.20 19.39 -14.10
N LYS A 98 -1.41 19.20 -13.04
CA LYS A 98 0.06 19.26 -13.05
C LYS A 98 0.71 17.88 -13.24
N GLY A 99 -0.05 16.82 -13.51
CA GLY A 99 0.47 15.47 -13.73
C GLY A 99 0.84 14.71 -12.46
N VAL A 100 0.51 15.24 -11.27
CA VAL A 100 0.72 14.54 -9.99
C VAL A 100 -0.40 13.55 -9.73
N LEU A 101 -0.06 12.32 -9.36
CA LEU A 101 -1.01 11.27 -8.96
C LEU A 101 -1.80 11.71 -7.70
N ALA A 102 -3.12 11.59 -7.74
CA ALA A 102 -4.06 12.13 -6.77
C ALA A 102 -5.22 11.16 -6.52
N GLY A 103 -4.86 9.94 -6.14
CA GLY A 103 -5.78 8.84 -5.86
C GLY A 103 -6.13 8.01 -7.09
N SER A 104 -7.10 7.12 -6.94
CA SER A 104 -7.54 6.17 -7.96
C SER A 104 -9.04 6.28 -8.28
N SER A 105 -9.49 5.50 -9.26
CA SER A 105 -10.90 5.22 -9.52
C SER A 105 -11.29 3.76 -9.32
N ILE A 106 -10.36 2.90 -8.91
CA ILE A 106 -10.61 1.46 -8.83
C ILE A 106 -11.45 1.12 -7.60
N SER A 107 -12.28 0.09 -7.70
CA SER A 107 -12.90 -0.52 -6.52
C SER A 107 -11.95 -1.51 -5.84
N LEU A 108 -12.26 -1.93 -4.61
CA LEU A 108 -11.55 -3.06 -3.98
C LEU A 108 -11.70 -4.37 -4.78
N ALA A 109 -12.84 -4.57 -5.46
CA ALA A 109 -13.04 -5.72 -6.32
C ALA A 109 -12.09 -5.70 -7.53
N ASP A 110 -11.83 -4.51 -8.09
CA ASP A 110 -10.84 -4.36 -9.16
C ASP A 110 -9.42 -4.57 -8.65
N ALA A 111 -9.09 -4.08 -7.45
CA ALA A 111 -7.80 -4.32 -6.80
C ALA A 111 -7.52 -5.83 -6.64
N VAL A 112 -8.50 -6.59 -6.14
CA VAL A 112 -8.41 -8.05 -5.99
C VAL A 112 -8.23 -8.73 -7.36
N ARG A 113 -9.02 -8.32 -8.37
CA ARG A 113 -8.89 -8.86 -9.74
C ARG A 113 -7.50 -8.60 -10.32
N ASN A 114 -6.95 -7.40 -10.11
CA ASN A 114 -5.62 -7.04 -10.59
C ASN A 114 -4.55 -7.93 -9.94
N LEU A 115 -4.59 -8.13 -8.63
CA LEU A 115 -3.64 -9.01 -7.93
C LEU A 115 -3.72 -10.46 -8.42
N LYS A 116 -4.93 -10.98 -8.60
CA LYS A 116 -5.15 -12.32 -9.15
C LYS A 116 -4.55 -12.46 -10.55
N ASN A 117 -4.73 -11.46 -11.41
CA ASN A 117 -4.11 -11.44 -12.75
C ASN A 117 -2.57 -11.38 -12.69
N LEU A 118 -2.00 -10.89 -11.58
CA LEU A 118 -0.56 -10.88 -11.34
C LEU A 118 -0.04 -12.19 -10.74
N GLY A 119 -0.91 -13.18 -10.50
CA GLY A 119 -0.55 -14.48 -9.92
C GLY A 119 -0.48 -14.50 -8.40
N ILE A 120 -0.95 -13.45 -7.72
CA ILE A 120 -1.13 -13.50 -6.26
C ILE A 120 -2.30 -14.44 -5.95
N PRO A 121 -2.17 -15.36 -4.98
CA PRO A 121 -3.25 -16.27 -4.62
C PRO A 121 -4.55 -15.52 -4.30
N GLU A 122 -5.67 -15.99 -4.82
CA GLU A 122 -6.96 -15.30 -4.68
C GLU A 122 -7.38 -15.16 -3.20
N ALA A 123 -7.10 -16.18 -2.38
CA ALA A 123 -7.33 -16.13 -0.94
C ALA A 123 -6.53 -14.99 -0.29
N GLU A 124 -5.26 -14.80 -0.68
CA GLU A 124 -4.43 -13.75 -0.14
C GLU A 124 -4.98 -12.36 -0.49
N ALA A 125 -5.30 -12.15 -1.77
CA ALA A 125 -5.87 -10.89 -2.25
C ALA A 125 -7.21 -10.56 -1.55
N LEU A 126 -8.09 -11.55 -1.37
CA LEU A 126 -9.37 -11.39 -0.68
C LEU A 126 -9.19 -11.09 0.81
N GLU A 127 -8.30 -11.81 1.50
CA GLU A 127 -8.04 -11.56 2.92
C GLU A 127 -7.49 -10.15 3.15
N SER A 128 -6.61 -9.65 2.27
CA SER A 128 -6.10 -8.26 2.31
C SER A 128 -7.19 -7.21 2.11
N ALA A 129 -8.28 -7.53 1.41
CA ALA A 129 -9.40 -6.61 1.18
C ALA A 129 -10.50 -6.68 2.26
N VAL A 130 -10.57 -7.75 3.06
CA VAL A 130 -11.71 -8.03 3.94
C VAL A 130 -11.27 -8.31 5.38
N LYS A 131 -10.53 -9.40 5.60
CA LYS A 131 -10.23 -9.94 6.93
C LYS A 131 -9.13 -9.17 7.64
N ILE A 132 -8.07 -8.79 6.92
CA ILE A 132 -6.91 -8.08 7.47
C ILE A 132 -7.28 -6.64 7.89
N PRO A 133 -8.04 -5.85 7.11
CA PRO A 133 -8.53 -4.54 7.54
C PRO A 133 -9.36 -4.63 8.83
N SER A 134 -10.23 -5.64 8.95
CA SER A 134 -11.03 -5.86 10.16
C SER A 134 -10.17 -6.14 11.38
N LYS A 135 -9.14 -6.98 11.26
CA LYS A 135 -8.15 -7.22 12.33
C LYS A 135 -7.39 -5.95 12.70
N TYR A 136 -6.95 -5.17 11.72
CA TYR A 136 -6.20 -3.93 11.94
C TYR A 136 -6.99 -2.91 12.77
N LEU A 137 -8.30 -2.78 12.52
CA LEU A 137 -9.16 -1.82 13.21
C LEU A 137 -9.63 -2.29 14.60
N THR A 138 -9.38 -3.55 14.95
CA THR A 138 -9.82 -4.17 16.22
C THR A 138 -8.65 -4.60 17.11
N ALA A 139 -7.42 -4.31 16.70
CA ALA A 139 -6.18 -4.63 17.40
C ALA A 139 -5.71 -3.51 18.36
#